data_AF-A0AA36MGI4-F1
#
_entry.id   AF-A0AA36MGI4-F1
#
_cell.length_a   1.000
_cell.length_b   1.000
_cell.length_c   1.000
_cell.angle_alpha   90.00
_cell.angle_beta   90.00
_cell.angle_gamma   90.00
#
_symmetry.space_group_name_H-M   'P 1'
#
loop_
_entity.id
_entity.type
_entity.pdbx_description
1 polymer ?
#
loop_
_entity_poly.entity_id
_entity_poly.type
_entity_poly.pdbx_seq_one_letter_code
_entity_poly.pdbx_strand_id
1 'polypeptide(L)'
;MCSSVFVVTGGFLLSCCNPHTPQMGTAQSQERPEVIRIDRSEIPEEYKTVGVSSDVVRRVNAHSRFRGDAEQLRDELAREREEKARLRQEMLNLSDLQQRKTSDTSMPPLPDDIEERKKIFDETVERVQEKFFAYHRENVCADNEKEIMECLKANPGRILQCAHLTDSYEKCVADFRQEVLKGN
;
A
#
# COMPACT_ATOMS: atom_id res chain seq x y z
N MET A 1 -23.75 -24.15 -19.39
CA MET A 1 -24.64 -23.98 -18.22
C MET A 1 -24.43 -25.16 -17.30
N CYS A 2 -23.86 -24.95 -16.12
CA CYS A 2 -24.06 -25.74 -14.91
C CYS A 2 -23.51 -24.94 -13.73
N SER A 3 -24.17 -25.11 -12.59
CA SER A 3 -24.36 -24.14 -11.53
C SER A 3 -23.24 -24.07 -10.49
N SER A 4 -23.26 -22.96 -9.75
CA SER A 4 -22.50 -22.68 -8.53
C SER A 4 -22.72 -23.69 -7.41
N VAL A 5 -21.70 -23.97 -6.58
CA VAL A 5 -21.81 -24.17 -5.11
C VAL A 5 -20.53 -23.69 -4.41
N PHE A 6 -20.71 -23.12 -3.21
CA PHE A 6 -19.76 -22.46 -2.33
C PHE A 6 -19.04 -23.41 -1.34
N VAL A 7 -17.85 -22.97 -0.94
CA VAL A 7 -16.92 -23.26 0.17
C VAL A 7 -17.41 -24.10 1.36
N VAL A 8 -16.64 -25.12 1.77
CA VAL A 8 -16.41 -25.51 3.19
C VAL A 8 -14.99 -26.10 3.35
N THR A 9 -14.21 -25.45 4.23
CA THR A 9 -13.03 -25.92 5.00
C THR A 9 -12.13 -27.04 4.46
N GLY A 10 -10.83 -26.72 4.39
CA GLY A 10 -9.76 -27.71 4.61
C GLY A 10 -9.19 -28.32 3.34
N GLY A 11 -7.93 -27.97 3.05
CA GLY A 11 -7.02 -28.75 2.21
C GLY A 11 -7.40 -28.86 0.73
N PHE A 12 -6.92 -27.93 -0.09
CA PHE A 12 -6.86 -28.18 -1.53
C PHE A 12 -5.60 -29.00 -1.85
N LEU A 13 -5.80 -30.31 -1.97
CA LEU A 13 -5.00 -31.19 -2.81
C LEU A 13 -5.05 -30.64 -4.25
N LEU A 14 -3.92 -30.18 -4.79
CA LEU A 14 -3.76 -30.04 -6.23
C LEU A 14 -3.66 -31.46 -6.82
N SER A 15 -4.81 -31.97 -7.26
CA SER A 15 -4.87 -33.15 -8.12
C SER A 15 -4.36 -32.78 -9.51
N CYS A 16 -3.24 -33.37 -9.92
CA CYS A 16 -2.72 -33.30 -11.27
C CYS A 16 -3.72 -33.94 -12.25
N CYS A 17 -4.39 -33.13 -13.07
CA CYS A 17 -5.00 -33.63 -14.30
C CYS A 17 -3.90 -33.83 -15.35
N ASN A 18 -3.65 -35.10 -15.64
CA ASN A 18 -2.79 -35.64 -16.69
C ASN A 18 -3.20 -35.08 -18.08
N PRO A 19 -2.27 -34.91 -19.05
CA PRO A 19 -2.62 -34.48 -20.39
C PRO A 19 -3.24 -35.65 -21.16
N HIS A 20 -4.49 -35.49 -21.57
CA HIS A 20 -5.12 -36.38 -22.52
C HIS A 20 -4.63 -36.00 -23.93
N THR A 21 -3.70 -36.78 -24.48
CA THR A 21 -3.57 -36.90 -25.94
C THR A 21 -4.83 -37.54 -26.49
N PRO A 22 -5.34 -37.02 -27.62
CA PRO A 22 -5.71 -37.93 -28.69
C PRO A 22 -5.16 -37.47 -30.04
N GLN A 23 -4.39 -38.39 -30.62
CA GLN A 23 -4.60 -38.92 -31.96
C GLN A 23 -4.36 -38.01 -33.18
N MET A 24 -3.43 -38.49 -34.01
CA MET A 24 -3.16 -38.06 -35.38
C MET A 24 -4.45 -37.90 -36.20
N GLY A 25 -4.59 -36.74 -36.83
CA GLY A 25 -5.48 -36.49 -37.95
C GLY A 25 -4.70 -35.74 -39.03
N THR A 26 -4.51 -36.38 -40.16
CA THR A 26 -3.90 -35.85 -41.38
C THR A 26 -4.82 -34.86 -42.09
N ALA A 27 -4.20 -33.89 -42.77
CA ALA A 27 -4.71 -33.07 -43.89
C ALA A 27 -5.83 -32.05 -43.60
N GLN A 28 -5.55 -30.77 -43.84
CA GLN A 28 -5.94 -30.11 -45.10
C GLN A 28 -5.43 -28.65 -45.10
N SER A 29 -4.59 -28.33 -46.10
CA SER A 29 -4.28 -26.96 -46.48
C SER A 29 -5.57 -26.23 -46.84
N GLN A 30 -5.90 -25.15 -46.13
CA GLN A 30 -6.90 -24.20 -46.59
C GLN A 30 -6.29 -23.34 -47.71
N GLU A 31 -6.59 -23.70 -48.96
CA GLU A 31 -6.40 -22.82 -50.12
C GLU A 31 -7.16 -21.52 -49.88
N ARG A 32 -6.46 -20.39 -50.04
CA ARG A 32 -7.10 -19.07 -50.11
C ARG A 32 -7.87 -19.01 -51.43
N PRO A 33 -9.12 -18.52 -51.46
CA PRO A 33 -9.85 -18.39 -52.72
C PRO A 33 -9.10 -17.43 -53.64
N GLU A 34 -8.91 -17.85 -54.89
CA GLU A 34 -8.23 -17.08 -55.92
C GLU A 34 -9.00 -15.78 -56.19
N VAL A 35 -8.37 -14.65 -55.89
CA VAL A 35 -8.95 -13.34 -56.16
C VAL A 35 -8.79 -13.06 -57.64
N ILE A 36 -9.84 -13.36 -58.41
CA ILE A 36 -9.91 -13.05 -59.84
C ILE A 36 -9.94 -11.52 -59.97
N ARG A 37 -8.85 -10.96 -60.50
CA ARG A 37 -8.72 -9.54 -60.81
C ARG A 37 -9.20 -9.35 -62.25
N ILE A 38 -10.43 -8.89 -62.41
CA ILE A 38 -10.98 -8.56 -63.72
C ILE A 38 -10.50 -7.15 -64.06
N ASP A 39 -9.73 -7.03 -65.14
CA ASP A 39 -9.28 -5.73 -65.64
C ASP A 39 -10.42 -4.97 -66.29
N ARG A 40 -10.46 -3.64 -66.10
CA ARG A 40 -11.60 -2.79 -66.46
C ARG A 40 -11.91 -2.76 -67.97
N SER A 41 -11.00 -3.25 -68.80
CA SER A 41 -11.15 -3.40 -70.25
C SER A 41 -11.89 -4.68 -70.68
N GLU A 42 -12.08 -5.65 -69.79
CA GLU A 42 -12.76 -6.92 -70.07
C GLU A 42 -14.26 -6.88 -69.73
N ILE A 43 -14.76 -5.75 -69.22
CA ILE A 43 -16.18 -5.58 -68.89
C ILE A 43 -16.92 -5.03 -70.12
N PRO A 44 -17.90 -5.76 -70.69
CA PRO A 44 -18.67 -5.28 -71.83
C PRO A 44 -19.40 -3.96 -71.51
N GLU A 45 -19.44 -3.03 -72.47
CA GLU A 45 -20.05 -1.68 -72.33
C GLU A 45 -21.51 -1.70 -71.83
N GLU A 46 -22.22 -2.79 -72.09
CA GLU A 46 -23.62 -3.06 -71.70
C GLU A 46 -23.82 -3.27 -70.18
N TYR A 47 -22.77 -3.55 -69.40
CA TYR A 47 -22.84 -3.72 -67.93
C TYR A 47 -22.29 -2.52 -67.15
N LYS A 48 -21.96 -1.42 -67.83
CA LYS A 48 -21.32 -0.24 -67.20
C LYS A 48 -22.27 0.56 -66.28
N THR A 49 -23.56 0.24 -66.28
CA THR A 49 -24.64 0.98 -65.59
C THR A 49 -25.29 0.23 -64.42
N VAL A 50 -24.66 -0.80 -63.86
CA VAL A 50 -25.14 -1.36 -62.58
C VAL A 50 -24.86 -0.37 -61.44
N GLY A 51 -25.91 0.36 -61.04
CA GLY A 51 -25.87 1.25 -59.89
C GLY A 51 -25.68 0.46 -58.60
N VAL A 52 -24.52 0.61 -57.95
CA VAL A 52 -24.31 0.09 -56.59
C VAL A 52 -25.23 0.85 -55.62
N SER A 53 -26.02 0.11 -54.84
CA SER A 53 -26.91 0.70 -53.85
C SER A 53 -26.13 1.60 -52.88
N SER A 54 -26.67 2.78 -52.60
CA SER A 54 -26.02 3.81 -51.77
C SER A 54 -25.63 3.30 -50.38
N ASP A 55 -26.32 2.29 -49.86
CA ASP A 55 -26.04 1.70 -48.55
C ASP A 55 -24.80 0.81 -48.55
N VAL A 56 -24.50 0.15 -49.67
CA VAL A 56 -23.25 -0.61 -49.85
C VAL A 56 -22.08 0.36 -49.95
N VAL A 57 -22.22 1.43 -50.74
CA VAL A 57 -21.19 2.48 -50.86
C VAL A 57 -20.94 3.15 -49.51
N ARG A 58 -21.99 3.47 -48.76
CA ARG A 58 -21.87 4.06 -47.41
C ARG A 58 -21.17 3.12 -46.45
N ARG A 59 -21.48 1.82 -46.47
CA ARG A 59 -20.84 0.82 -45.62
C ARG A 59 -19.38 0.61 -45.99
N VAL A 60 -19.05 0.52 -47.28
CA VAL A 60 -17.65 0.35 -47.74
C VAL A 60 -16.82 1.59 -47.42
N ASN A 61 -17.34 2.79 -47.62
CA ASN A 61 -16.67 4.04 -47.26
C ASN A 61 -16.54 4.22 -45.74
N ALA A 62 -17.52 3.76 -44.94
CA ALA A 62 -17.38 3.69 -43.50
C ALA A 62 -16.30 2.67 -43.11
N HIS A 63 -16.32 1.48 -43.71
CA HIS A 63 -15.34 0.42 -43.42
C HIS A 63 -13.92 0.82 -43.82
N SER A 64 -13.73 1.61 -44.88
CA SER A 64 -12.42 2.13 -45.26
C SER A 64 -11.90 3.18 -44.26
N ARG A 65 -12.78 4.01 -43.69
CA ARG A 65 -12.43 4.94 -42.60
C ARG A 65 -12.10 4.19 -41.31
N PHE A 66 -12.95 3.25 -40.89
CA PHE A 66 -12.71 2.42 -39.70
C PHE A 66 -11.47 1.51 -39.80
N ARG A 67 -11.08 1.09 -41.00
CA ARG A 67 -9.86 0.28 -41.19
C ARG A 67 -8.59 1.09 -40.91
N GLY A 68 -8.57 2.38 -41.29
CA GLY A 68 -7.48 3.29 -40.96
C GLY A 68 -7.40 3.56 -39.46
N ASP A 69 -8.55 3.81 -38.81
CA ASP A 69 -8.60 4.04 -37.37
C ASP A 69 -8.24 2.76 -36.57
N ALA A 70 -8.66 1.59 -37.06
CA ALA A 70 -8.34 0.31 -36.43
C ALA A 70 -6.84 -0.04 -36.57
N GLU A 71 -6.18 0.37 -37.64
CA GLU A 71 -4.74 0.21 -37.83
C GLU A 71 -3.97 1.15 -36.89
N GLN A 72 -4.37 2.42 -36.81
CA GLN A 72 -3.81 3.38 -35.85
C GLN A 72 -3.96 2.93 -34.38
N LEU A 73 -5.14 2.42 -34.00
CA LEU A 73 -5.37 1.91 -32.65
C LEU A 73 -4.54 0.65 -32.33
N ARG A 74 -4.22 -0.18 -33.33
CA ARG A 74 -3.33 -1.34 -33.15
C ARG A 74 -1.89 -0.90 -32.93
N ASP A 75 -1.43 0.08 -33.68
CA ASP A 75 -0.07 0.63 -33.55
C ASP A 75 0.09 1.34 -32.20
N GLU A 76 -0.91 2.10 -31.76
CA GLU A 76 -0.89 2.76 -30.46
C GLU A 76 -0.88 1.73 -29.31
N LEU A 77 -1.71 0.69 -29.40
CA LEU A 77 -1.71 -0.40 -28.42
C LEU A 77 -0.38 -1.17 -28.38
N ALA A 78 0.30 -1.32 -29.52
CA ALA A 78 1.62 -1.93 -29.58
C ALA A 78 2.67 -1.08 -28.87
N ARG A 79 2.64 0.25 -29.08
CA ARG A 79 3.52 1.21 -28.39
C ARG A 79 3.30 1.23 -26.88
N GLU A 80 2.05 1.30 -26.42
CA GLU A 80 1.75 1.28 -24.99
C GLU A 80 2.21 -0.04 -24.33
N ARG A 81 2.08 -1.16 -25.03
CA ARG A 81 2.56 -2.46 -24.51
C ARG A 81 4.08 -2.49 -24.38
N GLU A 82 4.79 -1.94 -25.35
CA GLU A 82 6.25 -1.83 -25.32
C GLU A 82 6.71 -0.89 -24.21
N GLU A 83 6.10 0.28 -24.07
CA GLU A 83 6.41 1.23 -23.01
C GLU A 83 6.10 0.65 -21.62
N LYS A 84 4.96 -0.02 -21.47
CA LYS A 84 4.60 -0.72 -20.23
C LYS A 84 5.57 -1.85 -19.91
N ALA A 85 6.06 -2.57 -20.91
CA ALA A 85 7.08 -3.60 -20.73
C ALA A 85 8.40 -2.98 -20.27
N ARG A 86 8.82 -1.85 -20.88
CA ARG A 86 10.01 -1.10 -20.48
C ARG A 86 9.91 -0.60 -19.04
N LEU A 87 8.80 0.05 -18.69
CA LEU A 87 8.55 0.55 -17.33
C LEU A 87 8.53 -0.57 -16.30
N ARG A 88 7.95 -1.73 -16.63
CA ARG A 88 8.00 -2.91 -15.76
C ARG A 88 9.43 -3.42 -15.57
N GLN A 89 10.23 -3.43 -16.63
CA GLN A 89 11.63 -3.83 -16.54
C GLN A 89 12.46 -2.84 -15.70
N GLU A 90 12.23 -1.54 -15.86
CA GLU A 90 12.84 -0.49 -15.04
C GLU A 90 12.44 -0.65 -13.56
N MET A 91 11.17 -0.90 -13.25
CA MET A 91 10.70 -1.19 -11.89
C MET A 91 11.36 -2.42 -11.29
N LEU A 92 11.53 -3.50 -12.07
CA LEU A 92 12.24 -4.71 -11.62
C LEU A 92 13.72 -4.41 -11.34
N ASN A 93 14.38 -3.64 -12.21
CA ASN A 93 15.78 -3.27 -12.02
C ASN A 93 15.98 -2.35 -10.82
N LEU A 94 15.10 -1.35 -10.63
CA LEU A 94 15.09 -0.48 -9.47
C LEU A 94 14.81 -1.28 -8.18
N SER A 95 13.92 -2.27 -8.24
CA SER A 95 13.65 -3.19 -7.13
C SER A 95 14.88 -4.04 -6.79
N ASP A 96 15.60 -4.60 -7.78
CA ASP A 96 16.83 -5.37 -7.55
C ASP A 96 17.95 -4.48 -6.98
N LEU A 97 18.13 -3.27 -7.51
CA LEU A 97 19.09 -2.29 -6.98
C LEU A 97 18.76 -1.85 -5.56
N GLN A 98 17.47 -1.62 -5.25
CA GLN A 98 17.04 -1.33 -3.90
C GLN A 98 17.27 -2.53 -2.98
N GLN A 99 16.97 -3.74 -3.43
CA GLN A 99 17.19 -4.97 -2.67
C GLN A 99 18.68 -5.21 -2.35
N ARG A 100 19.58 -4.97 -3.32
CA ARG A 100 21.04 -5.03 -3.11
C ARG A 100 21.55 -3.90 -2.22
N LYS A 101 21.03 -2.68 -2.37
CA LYS A 101 21.38 -1.55 -1.51
C LYS A 101 20.89 -1.76 -0.07
N THR A 102 19.73 -2.41 0.11
CA THR A 102 19.26 -2.84 1.43
C THR A 102 20.09 -4.01 1.96
N SER A 103 20.60 -4.92 1.13
CA SER A 103 21.47 -5.99 1.62
C SER A 103 22.82 -5.49 2.14
N ASP A 104 23.34 -4.39 1.59
CA ASP A 104 24.62 -3.80 2.04
C ASP A 104 24.47 -2.68 3.10
N THR A 105 23.26 -2.22 3.45
CA THR A 105 23.11 -1.13 4.46
C THR A 105 21.92 -1.24 5.41
N SER A 106 20.90 -2.05 5.17
CA SER A 106 19.85 -2.36 6.15
C SER A 106 18.86 -3.31 5.52
N MET A 107 18.76 -4.55 6.03
CA MET A 107 17.63 -5.42 5.68
C MET A 107 16.32 -4.62 5.81
N PRO A 108 15.37 -4.73 4.85
CA PRO A 108 14.02 -4.26 5.10
C PRO A 108 13.55 -5.03 6.34
N PRO A 109 13.21 -4.35 7.44
CA PRO A 109 12.97 -5.04 8.68
C PRO A 109 11.78 -5.95 8.45
N LEU A 110 11.99 -7.26 8.58
CA LEU A 110 10.91 -8.21 8.67
C LEU A 110 10.00 -7.74 9.81
N PRO A 111 8.68 -8.01 9.79
CA PRO A 111 7.80 -7.63 10.89
C PRO A 111 8.35 -8.08 12.25
N ASP A 112 9.06 -9.21 12.28
CA ASP A 112 9.79 -9.72 13.45
C ASP A 112 10.95 -8.81 13.90
N ASP A 113 11.70 -8.20 12.97
CA ASP A 113 12.79 -7.25 13.29
C ASP A 113 12.23 -5.93 13.87
N ILE A 114 11.01 -5.55 13.49
CA ILE A 114 10.34 -4.37 14.04
C ILE A 114 9.86 -4.65 15.47
N GLU A 115 9.28 -5.83 15.70
CA GLU A 115 8.85 -6.30 17.02
C GLU A 115 10.05 -6.40 17.98
N GLU A 116 11.15 -7.00 17.53
CA GLU A 116 12.38 -7.13 18.32
C GLU A 116 13.00 -5.77 18.64
N ARG A 117 13.02 -4.84 17.67
CA ARG A 117 13.51 -3.47 17.92
C ARG A 117 12.65 -2.69 18.92
N LYS A 118 11.32 -2.86 18.88
CA LYS A 118 10.42 -2.28 19.88
C LYS A 118 10.70 -2.85 21.26
N LYS A 119 10.85 -4.17 21.36
CA LYS A 119 11.19 -4.84 22.62
C LYS A 119 12.50 -4.32 23.21
N ILE A 120 13.54 -4.13 22.40
CA ILE A 120 14.83 -3.57 22.85
C ILE A 120 14.68 -2.12 23.34
N PHE A 121 13.86 -1.32 22.65
CA PHE A 121 13.59 0.05 23.06
C PHE A 121 12.84 0.09 24.39
N ASP A 122 11.78 -0.71 24.52
CA ASP A 122 10.96 -0.80 25.73
C ASP A 122 11.81 -1.27 26.94
N GLU A 123 12.63 -2.31 26.75
CA GLU A 123 13.57 -2.78 27.78
C GLU A 123 14.60 -1.71 28.16
N THR A 124 15.04 -0.89 27.21
CA THR A 124 15.98 0.20 27.48
C THR A 124 15.31 1.34 28.23
N VAL A 125 14.07 1.68 27.89
CA VAL A 125 13.27 2.66 28.62
C VAL A 125 13.04 2.18 30.05
N GLU A 126 12.68 0.91 30.25
CA GLU A 126 12.51 0.30 31.57
C GLU A 126 13.81 0.37 32.38
N ARG A 127 14.96 0.01 31.79
CA ARG A 127 16.27 0.13 32.45
C ARG A 127 16.64 1.58 32.81
N VAL A 128 16.27 2.56 31.98
CA VAL A 128 16.49 3.98 32.28
C VAL A 128 15.52 4.43 33.39
N GLN A 129 14.27 3.99 33.33
CA GLN A 129 13.27 4.30 34.34
C GLN A 129 13.67 3.73 35.71
N GLU A 130 14.11 2.49 35.78
CA GLU A 130 14.63 1.91 37.02
C GLU A 130 15.87 2.65 37.51
N LYS A 131 16.83 2.97 36.64
CA LYS A 131 18.08 3.62 37.07
C LYS A 131 17.91 5.07 37.51
N PHE A 132 17.01 5.82 36.89
CA PHE A 132 16.89 7.27 37.10
C PHE A 132 15.61 7.69 37.80
N PHE A 133 14.56 6.85 37.77
CA PHE A 133 13.25 7.16 38.33
C PHE A 133 12.78 6.17 39.41
N ALA A 134 13.52 5.10 39.74
CA ALA A 134 13.14 4.22 40.85
C ALA A 134 13.11 4.93 42.21
N TYR A 135 13.82 6.06 42.34
CA TYR A 135 13.79 6.87 43.55
C TYR A 135 12.98 8.15 43.34
N HIS A 136 11.69 8.07 43.63
CA HIS A 136 10.93 9.28 43.98
C HIS A 136 11.21 9.58 45.45
N ARG A 137 11.82 10.73 45.73
CA ARG A 137 11.92 11.25 47.10
C ARG A 137 10.50 11.35 47.66
N GLU A 138 10.25 10.78 48.82
CA GLU A 138 8.99 10.94 49.55
C GLU A 138 8.71 12.43 49.74
N ASN A 139 7.42 12.82 49.80
CA ASN A 139 7.03 14.21 50.01
C ASN A 139 7.41 14.64 51.45
N VAL A 140 8.62 15.17 51.61
CA VAL A 140 9.20 15.60 52.90
C VAL A 140 8.35 16.70 53.56
N CYS A 141 7.54 17.42 52.80
CA CYS A 141 6.66 18.49 53.29
C CYS A 141 5.20 18.05 53.46
N ALA A 142 4.91 16.74 53.42
CA ALA A 142 3.55 16.22 53.57
C ALA A 142 2.88 16.59 54.90
N ASP A 143 3.65 16.71 55.99
CA ASP A 143 3.11 17.10 57.30
C ASP A 143 2.61 18.56 57.30
N ASN A 144 3.37 19.47 56.70
CA ASN A 144 2.97 20.87 56.54
C ASN A 144 1.74 20.99 55.62
N GLU A 145 1.69 20.19 54.54
CA GLU A 145 0.52 20.13 53.65
C GLU A 145 -0.72 19.65 54.40
N LYS A 146 -0.59 18.63 55.24
CA LYS A 146 -1.67 18.11 56.07
C LYS A 146 -2.18 19.17 57.05
N GLU A 147 -1.29 19.91 57.70
CA GLU A 147 -1.67 20.98 58.64
C GLU A 147 -2.42 22.12 57.95
N ILE A 148 -1.96 22.55 56.76
CA ILE A 148 -2.67 23.52 55.93
C ILE A 148 -4.07 23.00 55.58
N MET A 149 -4.16 21.75 55.14
CA MET A 149 -5.44 21.14 54.75
C MET A 149 -6.41 21.00 55.92
N GLU A 150 -5.91 20.69 57.11
CA GLU A 150 -6.71 20.65 58.34
C GLU A 150 -7.20 22.05 58.73
N CYS A 151 -6.36 23.08 58.63
CA CYS A 151 -6.76 24.46 58.88
C CYS A 151 -7.84 24.96 57.91
N LEU A 152 -7.68 24.65 56.61
CA LEU A 152 -8.66 25.03 55.58
C LEU A 152 -10.00 24.32 55.78
N LYS A 153 -9.98 23.04 56.18
CA LYS A 153 -11.19 22.29 56.54
C LYS A 153 -11.88 22.87 57.78
N ALA A 154 -11.12 23.31 58.77
CA ALA A 154 -11.65 23.92 59.98
C ALA A 154 -12.20 25.35 59.75
N ASN A 155 -11.70 26.06 58.74
CA ASN A 155 -12.03 27.47 58.47
C ASN A 155 -12.55 27.70 57.03
N PRO A 156 -13.73 27.17 56.68
CA PRO A 156 -14.30 27.34 55.35
C PRO A 156 -14.55 28.84 55.06
N GLY A 157 -14.07 29.32 53.91
CA GLY A 157 -14.23 30.71 53.48
C GLY A 157 -13.32 31.74 54.17
N ARG A 158 -12.42 31.32 55.08
CA ARG A 158 -11.48 32.20 55.80
C ARG A 158 -10.02 31.79 55.58
N ILE A 159 -9.63 31.68 54.31
CA ILE A 159 -8.31 31.19 53.87
C ILE A 159 -7.14 31.96 54.51
N LEU A 160 -7.29 33.27 54.71
CA LEU A 160 -6.24 34.13 55.31
C LEU A 160 -5.85 33.74 56.74
N GLN A 161 -6.73 33.05 57.49
CA GLN A 161 -6.39 32.56 58.83
C GLN A 161 -5.32 31.46 58.79
N CYS A 162 -5.24 30.73 57.68
CA CYS A 162 -4.26 29.67 57.46
C CYS A 162 -2.98 30.17 56.75
N ALA A 163 -2.88 31.47 56.43
CA ALA A 163 -1.75 32.01 55.65
C ALA A 163 -0.39 31.77 56.32
N HIS A 164 -0.32 31.86 57.65
CA HIS A 164 0.91 31.61 58.40
C HIS A 164 1.44 30.16 58.27
N LEU A 165 0.57 29.19 57.96
CA LEU A 165 0.98 27.80 57.72
C LEU A 165 1.62 27.63 56.33
N THR A 166 1.44 28.59 55.43
CA THR A 166 2.10 28.58 54.12
C THR A 166 3.59 28.92 54.26
N ASP A 167 3.97 29.79 55.20
CA ASP A 167 5.36 30.17 55.43
C ASP A 167 6.23 28.95 55.84
N SER A 168 5.70 28.06 56.67
CA SER A 168 6.39 26.83 57.08
C SER A 168 6.51 25.83 55.93
N TYR A 169 5.46 25.70 55.11
CA TYR A 169 5.47 24.87 53.91
C TYR A 169 6.48 25.38 52.86
N GLU A 170 6.47 26.67 52.56
CA GLU A 170 7.41 27.29 51.62
C GLU A 170 8.85 27.12 52.07
N LYS A 171 9.12 27.28 53.36
CA LYS A 171 10.44 27.04 53.93
C LYS A 171 10.87 25.57 53.77
N CYS A 172 10.00 24.63 54.08
CA CYS A 172 10.26 23.20 53.88
C CYS A 172 10.60 22.87 52.41
N VAL A 173 9.84 23.42 51.47
CA VAL A 173 10.07 23.23 50.03
C VAL A 173 11.39 23.87 49.60
N ALA A 174 11.72 25.06 50.11
CA ALA A 174 12.97 25.74 49.81
C ALA A 174 14.19 24.96 50.34
N ASP A 175 14.12 24.47 51.58
CA ASP A 175 15.17 23.68 52.21
C ASP A 175 15.36 22.35 51.47
N PHE A 176 14.27 21.64 51.15
CA PHE A 176 14.31 20.42 50.36
C PHE A 176 14.89 20.65 48.96
N ARG A 177 14.51 21.73 48.28
CA ARG A 177 15.10 22.11 46.98
C ARG A 177 16.60 22.34 47.09
N GLN A 178 17.07 22.99 48.16
CA GLN A 178 18.50 23.17 48.38
C GLN A 178 19.21 21.85 48.63
N GLU A 179 18.60 20.93 49.37
CA GLU A 179 19.17 19.61 49.64
C GLU A 179 19.33 18.81 48.33
N VAL A 180 18.29 18.80 47.48
CA VAL A 180 18.34 18.15 46.17
C VAL A 180 19.42 18.76 45.27
N LEU A 181 19.58 20.09 45.27
CA LEU A 181 20.61 20.77 44.47
C LEU A 181 22.03 20.57 44.99
N LYS A 182 22.20 20.34 46.31
CA LYS A 182 23.50 20.10 46.94
C LYS A 182 24.01 18.67 46.76
N GLY A 183 23.17 17.75 46.26
CA GLY A 183 23.61 16.43 45.80
C GLY A 183 24.03 15.47 46.93
N ASN A 184 23.29 15.45 48.04
CA ASN A 184 23.33 14.35 49.01
C ASN A 184 22.46 13.18 48.55
#